data_AF-A0A424SLJ6-F1
#
_entry.id   AF-A0A424SLJ6-F1
#
_cell.length_a   1.000
_cell.length_b   1.000
_cell.length_c   1.000
_cell.angle_alpha   90.00
_cell.angle_beta   90.00
_cell.angle_gamma   90.00
#
_symmetry.space_group_name_H-M   'P 1'
#
loop_
_entity.id
_entity.type
_entity.pdbx_description
1 polymer ?
#
loop_
_entity_poly.entity_id
_entity_poly.type
_entity_poly.pdbx_seq_one_letter_code
_entity_poly.pdbx_strand_id
1 'polypeptide(L)'
;MLGEDSVAIVYSFADSGFWKVEIDFILDQNNFESQIENFRRIEKNLSSIYGPPKNINQKESGVSSSYSNILNQKFSFATYRSSWDITPAIVELYLNSLVLNPVTDLPVFSGDFSFLKLVYFNPDFMHSSLPLPDQKPLPSIFDIY
;
A
#
# COMPACT_ATOMS: atom_id res chain seq x y z
N MET A 1 -11.26 -1.51 -18.92
CA MET A 1 -11.98 -0.37 -18.31
C MET A 1 -12.01 -0.63 -16.80
N LEU A 2 -11.47 0.28 -15.97
CA LEU A 2 -11.60 0.23 -14.50
C LEU A 2 -13.03 0.67 -14.07
N GLY A 3 -14.04 0.16 -14.77
CA GLY A 3 -15.40 0.66 -14.69
C GLY A 3 -16.17 -0.04 -13.57
N GLU A 4 -16.21 0.60 -12.40
CA GLU A 4 -17.26 0.57 -11.36
C GLU A 4 -16.73 1.19 -10.06
N ASP A 5 -15.41 1.17 -9.85
CA ASP A 5 -14.77 1.69 -8.65
C ASP A 5 -14.62 3.22 -8.70
N SER A 6 -15.06 3.89 -7.65
CA SER A 6 -14.70 5.29 -7.40
C SER A 6 -13.27 5.33 -6.86
N VAL A 7 -12.40 6.04 -7.56
CA VAL A 7 -10.96 6.11 -7.26
C VAL A 7 -10.47 7.55 -7.31
N ALA A 8 -9.46 7.87 -6.50
CA ALA A 8 -8.69 9.09 -6.64
C ALA A 8 -7.39 8.78 -7.39
N ILE A 9 -7.00 9.64 -8.34
CA ILE A 9 -5.79 9.44 -9.15
C ILE A 9 -4.84 10.61 -8.92
N VAL A 10 -3.60 10.32 -8.56
CA VAL A 10 -2.53 11.30 -8.34
C VAL A 10 -1.41 11.06 -9.33
N TYR A 11 -1.05 12.10 -10.08
CA TYR A 11 0.08 12.10 -10.99
C TYR A 11 1.27 12.83 -10.36
N SER A 12 2.45 12.23 -10.42
CA SER A 12 3.71 12.82 -9.94
C SER A 12 4.76 12.78 -11.04
N PHE A 13 5.49 13.87 -11.20
CA PHE A 13 6.56 14.01 -12.19
C PHE A 13 7.80 14.65 -11.58
N ALA A 14 8.98 14.33 -12.10
CA ALA A 14 10.24 14.98 -11.72
C ALA A 14 11.10 15.28 -12.95
N ASP A 15 12.02 16.23 -12.81
CA ASP A 15 12.93 16.68 -13.87
C ASP A 15 13.89 15.58 -14.38
N SER A 16 14.08 14.52 -13.59
CA SER A 16 14.84 13.34 -14.03
C SER A 16 14.17 12.60 -15.18
N GLY A 17 12.88 12.82 -15.43
CA GLY A 17 12.05 11.98 -16.30
C GLY A 17 11.23 10.95 -15.53
N PHE A 18 11.30 10.94 -14.19
CA PHE A 18 10.45 10.12 -13.35
C PHE A 18 8.98 10.54 -13.47
N TRP A 19 8.12 9.55 -13.61
CA TRP A 19 6.68 9.68 -13.51
C TRP A 19 6.10 8.54 -12.67
N LYS A 20 5.07 8.88 -11.92
CA LYS A 20 4.29 7.93 -11.12
C LYS A 20 2.81 8.30 -11.20
N VAL A 21 1.97 7.29 -11.32
CA VAL A 21 0.51 7.39 -11.19
C VAL A 21 0.10 6.54 -10.01
N GLU A 22 -0.51 7.15 -9.01
CA GLU A 22 -1.12 6.46 -7.88
C GLU A 22 -2.64 6.49 -8.03
N ILE A 23 -3.28 5.35 -7.85
CA ILE A 23 -4.73 5.17 -7.87
C ILE A 23 -5.13 4.66 -6.50
N ASP A 24 -5.83 5.50 -5.75
CA ASP A 24 -6.36 5.20 -4.42
C ASP A 24 -7.81 4.73 -4.53
N PHE A 25 -8.07 3.51 -4.08
CA PHE A 25 -9.41 2.91 -4.08
C PHE A 25 -10.15 3.27 -2.80
N ILE A 26 -11.43 3.61 -2.94
CA ILE A 26 -12.32 3.80 -1.78
C ILE A 26 -12.61 2.44 -1.15
N LEU A 27 -12.40 2.34 0.17
CA LEU A 27 -12.62 1.14 0.95
C LEU A 27 -13.70 1.37 2.02
N ASP A 28 -14.44 0.32 2.36
CA ASP A 28 -15.20 0.28 3.61
C ASP A 28 -14.22 0.05 4.76
N GLN A 29 -13.95 1.10 5.54
CA GLN A 29 -12.97 1.11 6.63
C GLN A 29 -13.33 0.15 7.78
N ASN A 30 -14.59 -0.27 7.89
CA ASN A 30 -15.08 -1.13 8.96
C ASN A 30 -15.18 -2.60 8.56
N ASN A 31 -14.91 -2.95 7.30
CA ASN A 31 -15.13 -4.29 6.78
C ASN A 31 -13.82 -4.91 6.25
N PHE A 32 -13.16 -5.67 7.13
CA PHE A 32 -11.90 -6.35 6.84
C PHE A 32 -11.98 -7.30 5.62
N GLU A 33 -13.02 -8.13 5.56
CA GLU A 33 -13.19 -9.10 4.49
C GLU A 33 -13.47 -8.43 3.14
N SER A 34 -14.28 -7.37 3.13
CA SER A 34 -14.55 -6.59 1.91
C SER A 34 -13.26 -5.95 1.37
N GLN A 35 -12.36 -5.47 2.25
CA GLN A 35 -11.07 -4.91 1.83
C GLN A 35 -10.18 -5.97 1.14
N ILE A 36 -10.14 -7.20 1.66
CA ILE A 36 -9.40 -8.31 1.06
C ILE A 36 -10.03 -8.75 -0.27
N GLU A 37 -11.36 -8.84 -0.33
CA GLU A 37 -12.09 -9.18 -1.55
C GLU A 37 -11.83 -8.16 -2.67
N ASN A 38 -11.84 -6.87 -2.33
CA ASN A 38 -11.51 -5.80 -3.27
C ASN A 38 -10.09 -5.93 -3.84
N PHE A 39 -9.10 -6.21 -2.99
CA PHE A 39 -7.74 -6.48 -3.46
C PHE A 39 -7.70 -7.65 -4.44
N ARG A 40 -8.30 -8.78 -4.08
CA ARG A 40 -8.30 -10.00 -4.93
C ARG A 40 -9.01 -9.76 -6.26
N ARG A 41 -10.10 -9.00 -6.27
CA ARG A 41 -10.81 -8.61 -7.50
C ARG A 41 -9.91 -7.77 -8.41
N ILE A 42 -9.24 -6.75 -7.86
CA ILE A 42 -8.35 -5.87 -8.65
C ILE A 42 -7.13 -6.65 -9.14
N GLU A 43 -6.52 -7.47 -8.29
CA GLU A 43 -5.41 -8.35 -8.67
C GLU A 43 -5.78 -9.28 -9.82
N LYS A 44 -6.98 -9.90 -9.76
CA LYS A 44 -7.49 -10.76 -10.83
C LYS A 44 -7.70 -9.97 -12.13
N ASN A 45 -8.24 -8.76 -12.05
CA ASN A 45 -8.43 -7.89 -13.20
C ASN A 45 -7.09 -7.50 -13.84
N LEU A 46 -6.09 -7.10 -13.03
CA LEU A 46 -4.74 -6.80 -13.52
C LEU A 46 -4.08 -8.04 -14.12
N SER A 47 -4.23 -9.20 -13.48
CA SER A 47 -3.66 -10.45 -13.97
C SER A 47 -4.27 -10.90 -15.31
N SER A 48 -5.52 -10.50 -15.58
CA SER A 48 -6.18 -10.75 -16.87
C SER A 48 -5.60 -9.91 -18.00
N ILE A 49 -4.98 -8.77 -17.68
CA ILE A 49 -4.39 -7.83 -18.64
C ILE A 49 -2.88 -8.08 -18.80
N TYR A 50 -2.18 -8.29 -17.69
CA TYR A 50 -0.72 -8.33 -17.63
C TYR A 50 -0.13 -9.73 -17.38
N GLY A 51 -0.98 -10.74 -17.19
CA GLY A 51 -0.55 -12.06 -16.76
C GLY A 51 -0.34 -12.15 -15.24
N PRO A 52 0.11 -13.31 -14.73
CA PRO A 52 0.29 -13.48 -13.29
C PRO A 52 1.33 -12.50 -12.72
N PRO A 53 1.15 -12.02 -11.47
CA PRO A 53 2.12 -11.14 -10.83
C PRO A 53 3.47 -11.84 -10.68
N LYS A 54 4.54 -11.08 -10.81
CA LYS A 54 5.93 -11.55 -10.65
C LYS A 54 6.24 -11.86 -9.18
N ASN A 55 5.74 -11.02 -8.27
CA ASN A 55 5.88 -11.24 -6.83
C ASN A 55 4.52 -11.08 -6.16
N ILE A 56 4.28 -11.93 -5.16
CA ILE A 56 3.13 -11.86 -4.26
C ILE A 56 3.68 -11.92 -2.83
N ASN A 57 3.22 -11.03 -1.96
CA ASN A 57 3.50 -11.07 -0.52
C ASN A 57 2.20 -10.84 0.24
N GLN A 58 1.88 -11.74 1.16
CA GLN A 58 0.64 -11.71 1.94
C GLN A 58 0.96 -12.02 3.40
N LYS A 59 0.42 -11.19 4.29
CA LYS A 59 0.50 -11.40 5.74
C LYS A 59 -0.83 -11.01 6.35
N GLU A 60 -1.41 -11.92 7.12
CA GLU A 60 -2.63 -11.67 7.86
C GLU A 60 -2.42 -11.98 9.34
N SER A 61 -3.07 -11.18 10.18
CA SER A 61 -3.19 -11.44 11.60
C SER A 61 -4.61 -11.13 12.00
N GLY A 62 -5.38 -12.18 12.24
CA GLY A 62 -6.70 -12.08 12.82
C GLY A 62 -6.64 -11.81 14.32
N VAL A 63 -7.79 -11.43 14.87
CA VAL A 63 -7.95 -11.22 16.30
C VAL A 63 -8.12 -12.56 17.01
N SER A 64 -7.19 -12.89 17.91
CA SER A 64 -7.33 -14.07 18.74
C SER A 64 -8.39 -13.81 19.83
N SER A 65 -9.32 -14.76 19.96
CA SER A 65 -10.36 -14.94 21.00
C SER A 65 -11.71 -14.21 20.84
N SER A 66 -12.75 -14.98 21.13
CA SER A 66 -14.16 -14.61 21.28
C SER A 66 -14.34 -13.47 22.29
N TYR A 67 -15.05 -12.42 21.91
CA TYR A 67 -15.18 -11.21 22.71
C TYR A 67 -16.18 -11.37 23.85
N SER A 68 -15.76 -11.02 25.07
CA SER A 68 -16.65 -10.85 26.23
C SER A 68 -16.83 -9.38 26.63
N ASN A 69 -16.03 -8.44 26.09
CA ASN A 69 -16.02 -7.04 26.53
C ASN A 69 -15.67 -6.05 25.41
N ILE A 70 -16.50 -5.01 25.24
CA ILE A 70 -16.36 -3.93 24.24
C ILE A 70 -15.15 -3.00 24.49
N LEU A 71 -14.58 -3.03 25.70
CA LEU A 71 -13.39 -2.27 26.06
C LEU A 71 -12.08 -2.91 25.58
N ASN A 72 -12.10 -4.20 25.21
CA ASN A 72 -10.93 -4.91 24.71
C ASN A 72 -10.84 -4.80 23.18
N GLN A 73 -10.70 -3.57 22.69
CA GLN A 73 -10.63 -3.27 21.26
C GLN A 73 -9.28 -3.74 20.69
N LYS A 74 -9.32 -4.49 19.61
CA LYS A 74 -8.14 -5.06 18.94
C LYS A 74 -8.27 -4.87 17.43
N PHE A 75 -7.16 -5.01 16.71
CA PHE A 75 -7.15 -4.87 15.25
C PHE A 75 -7.08 -6.22 14.55
N SER A 76 -7.91 -6.38 13.52
CA SER A 76 -7.61 -7.29 12.41
C SER A 76 -6.66 -6.58 11.45
N PHE A 77 -5.62 -7.28 11.03
CA PHE A 77 -4.59 -6.72 10.16
C PHE A 77 -4.32 -7.63 8.97
N ALA A 78 -4.20 -7.03 7.79
CA ALA A 78 -3.69 -7.70 6.61
C ALA A 78 -2.81 -6.77 5.76
N THR A 79 -1.75 -7.32 5.20
CA THR A 79 -0.95 -6.68 4.17
C THR A 79 -0.87 -7.59 2.96
N TYR A 80 -1.29 -7.08 1.81
CA TYR A 80 -1.18 -7.77 0.54
C TYR A 80 -0.40 -6.89 -0.44
N ARG A 81 0.53 -7.49 -1.19
CA ARG A 81 1.29 -6.81 -2.24
C ARG A 81 1.47 -7.72 -3.44
N SER A 82 1.19 -7.19 -4.62
CA SER A 82 1.42 -7.88 -5.90
C SER A 82 2.08 -6.93 -6.89
N SER A 83 3.08 -7.41 -7.63
CA SER A 83 3.87 -6.59 -8.56
C SER A 83 3.98 -7.20 -9.96
N TRP A 84 3.94 -6.37 -11.00
CA TRP A 84 4.16 -6.75 -12.39
C TRP A 84 5.26 -5.88 -13.01
N ASP A 85 6.16 -6.52 -13.77
CA ASP A 85 7.19 -5.82 -14.55
C ASP A 85 6.70 -5.69 -15.99
N ILE A 86 6.36 -4.46 -16.41
CA ILE A 86 5.74 -4.18 -17.70
C ILE A 86 6.53 -3.09 -18.42
N THR A 87 7.56 -3.46 -19.18
CA THR A 87 8.42 -2.48 -19.86
C THR A 87 7.61 -1.42 -20.63
N PRO A 88 7.78 -0.11 -20.35
CA PRO A 88 8.84 0.53 -19.55
C PRO A 88 8.46 0.90 -18.09
N ALA A 89 7.40 0.34 -17.53
CA ALA A 89 6.88 0.63 -16.19
C ALA A 89 6.85 -0.59 -15.26
N ILE A 90 6.75 -0.33 -13.95
CA ILE A 90 6.40 -1.32 -12.93
C ILE A 90 5.00 -0.99 -12.43
N VAL A 91 4.22 -2.03 -12.16
CA VAL A 91 2.90 -1.94 -11.56
C VAL A 91 2.94 -2.58 -10.18
N GLU A 92 2.50 -1.88 -9.15
CA GLU A 92 2.38 -2.41 -7.80
C GLU A 92 0.97 -2.19 -7.25
N LEU A 93 0.33 -3.27 -6.83
CA LEU A 93 -0.91 -3.25 -6.07
C LEU A 93 -0.59 -3.52 -4.61
N TYR A 94 -1.09 -2.67 -3.71
CA TYR A 94 -0.80 -2.76 -2.29
C TYR A 94 -2.06 -2.49 -1.45
N LEU A 95 -2.40 -3.45 -0.59
CA LEU A 95 -3.41 -3.32 0.45
C LEU A 95 -2.69 -3.28 1.80
N ASN A 96 -3.00 -2.25 2.57
CA ASN A 96 -2.84 -2.27 4.02
C ASN A 96 -4.24 -2.21 4.63
N SER A 97 -4.64 -3.27 5.32
CA SER A 97 -5.93 -3.38 5.99
C SER A 97 -5.70 -3.42 7.50
N LEU A 98 -6.35 -2.51 8.21
CA LEU A 98 -6.31 -2.42 9.66
C LEU A 98 -7.69 -2.02 10.17
N VAL A 99 -8.46 -2.99 10.66
CA VAL A 99 -9.86 -2.80 11.07
C VAL A 99 -10.01 -3.08 12.56
N LEU A 100 -10.61 -2.14 13.27
CA LEU A 100 -10.87 -2.24 14.71
C LEU A 100 -12.06 -3.17 14.97
N ASN A 101 -11.90 -4.07 15.94
CA ASN A 101 -12.91 -5.03 16.36
C ASN A 101 -13.10 -5.02 17.89
N PRO A 102 -14.34 -5.11 18.40
CA PRO A 102 -15.59 -5.02 17.64
C PRO A 102 -15.82 -3.59 17.11
N VAL A 103 -16.59 -3.46 16.02
CA VAL A 103 -17.04 -2.15 15.52
C VAL A 103 -17.93 -1.50 16.58
N THR A 104 -17.60 -0.27 16.96
CA THR A 104 -18.24 0.46 18.07
C THR A 104 -18.29 1.96 17.78
N ASP A 105 -19.33 2.63 18.27
CA ASP A 105 -19.47 4.09 18.18
C ASP A 105 -18.51 4.85 19.11
N LEU A 106 -17.82 4.13 20.01
CA LEU A 106 -16.84 4.67 20.95
C LEU A 106 -15.45 4.05 20.73
N PRO A 107 -14.82 4.23 19.54
CA PRO A 107 -13.51 3.68 19.28
C PRO A 107 -12.44 4.45 20.08
N VAL A 108 -11.48 3.72 20.66
CA VAL A 108 -10.32 4.31 21.35
C VAL A 108 -9.41 5.01 20.34
N PHE A 109 -9.29 4.44 19.13
CA PHE A 109 -8.53 5.00 18.02
C PHE A 109 -9.49 5.41 16.92
N SER A 110 -9.46 6.69 16.53
CA SER A 110 -10.26 7.23 15.44
C SER A 110 -9.40 7.43 14.18
N GLY A 111 -10.02 7.26 13.02
CA GLY A 111 -9.40 7.49 11.72
C GLY A 111 -9.49 6.28 10.78
N ASP A 112 -9.10 6.53 9.53
CA ASP A 112 -9.02 5.53 8.48
C ASP A 112 -7.62 4.92 8.48
N PHE A 113 -7.52 3.63 8.78
CA PHE A 113 -6.24 2.93 8.87
C PHE A 113 -6.00 1.98 7.70
N SER A 114 -7.02 1.75 6.87
CA SER A 114 -6.94 0.90 5.70
C SER A 114 -6.82 1.73 4.42
N PHE A 115 -5.96 1.28 3.52
CA PHE A 115 -5.85 1.82 2.17
C PHE A 115 -5.49 0.73 1.15
N LEU A 116 -6.00 0.91 -0.06
CA LEU A 116 -5.73 0.08 -1.22
C LEU A 116 -5.27 0.97 -2.35
N LYS A 117 -4.04 0.76 -2.80
CA LYS A 117 -3.38 1.61 -3.77
C LYS A 117 -2.80 0.79 -4.91
N LEU A 118 -3.01 1.27 -6.12
CA LEU A 118 -2.36 0.78 -7.33
C LEU A 118 -1.41 1.85 -7.87
N VAL A 119 -0.16 1.49 -8.10
CA VAL A 119 0.89 2.41 -8.52
C VAL A 119 1.48 1.95 -9.85
N TYR A 120 1.57 2.87 -10.80
CA TYR A 120 2.34 2.72 -12.03
C TYR A 120 3.51 3.69 -11.99
N PHE A 121 4.73 3.23 -12.23
CA PHE A 121 5.90 4.11 -12.27
C PHE A 121 6.98 3.61 -13.22
N ASN A 122 7.81 4.51 -13.73
CA ASN A 122 8.99 4.14 -14.50
C ASN A 122 10.22 4.00 -13.58
N PRO A 123 10.76 2.78 -13.40
CA PRO A 123 11.87 2.56 -12.47
C PRO A 123 13.17 3.23 -12.92
N ASP A 124 13.39 3.35 -14.24
CA ASP A 124 14.65 3.81 -14.83
C ASP A 124 15.04 5.24 -14.44
N PHE A 125 14.09 6.03 -13.94
CA PHE A 125 14.27 7.43 -13.60
C PHE A 125 14.11 7.73 -12.10
N MET A 126 14.09 6.69 -11.25
CA MET A 126 14.08 6.80 -9.78
C MET A 126 15.43 7.27 -9.20
N HIS A 127 16.03 8.27 -9.82
CA HIS A 127 17.28 8.90 -9.38
C HIS A 127 17.09 10.41 -9.32
N SER A 128 17.74 11.06 -8.35
CA SER A 128 17.79 12.51 -8.33
C SER A 128 18.64 12.99 -9.50
N SER A 129 18.16 14.01 -10.22
CA SER A 129 18.96 14.76 -11.19
C SER A 129 19.97 15.68 -10.50
N LEU A 130 19.88 15.86 -9.18
CA LEU A 130 20.84 16.63 -8.40
C LEU A 130 22.10 15.78 -8.17
N PRO A 131 23.31 16.35 -8.36
CA PRO A 131 24.52 15.68 -7.93
C PRO A 131 24.39 15.33 -6.44
N LEU A 132 24.76 14.09 -6.10
CA LEU A 132 24.87 13.68 -4.71
C LEU A 132 25.68 14.76 -3.98
N PRO A 133 25.18 15.33 -2.87
CA PRO A 133 26.01 16.24 -2.07
C PRO A 133 27.30 15.50 -1.72
N ASP A 134 28.44 16.20 -1.83
CA ASP A 134 29.74 15.63 -1.50
C ASP A 134 29.61 14.84 -0.21
N GLN A 135 29.94 13.54 -0.28
CA GLN A 135 29.97 12.68 0.90
C GLN A 135 31.04 13.25 1.83
N LYS A 136 30.65 14.15 2.73
CA LYS A 136 31.51 14.53 3.84
C LYS A 136 31.81 13.23 4.59
N PRO A 137 33.09 12.88 4.80
CA PRO A 137 33.42 11.72 5.59
C PRO A 137 32.67 11.83 6.92
N LEU A 138 31.93 10.79 7.28
CA LEU A 138 31.31 10.71 8.59
C LEU A 138 32.45 10.89 9.61
N PRO A 139 32.29 11.78 10.61
CA PRO A 139 33.32 11.93 11.63
C PRO A 139 33.58 10.57 12.25
N SER A 140 34.85 10.18 12.31
CA SER A 140 35.22 8.92 12.93
C SER A 140 34.85 8.99 14.41
N ILE A 141 34.38 7.89 14.99
CA ILE A 141 34.21 7.81 16.45
C ILE A 141 35.56 7.99 17.17
N PHE A 142 36.67 7.81 16.46
CA PHE A 142 38.02 8.09 16.94
C PHE A 142 38.44 9.57 16.85
N ASP A 143 37.65 10.42 16.16
CA ASP A 143 37.89 11.87 16.07
C ASP A 143 37.25 12.64 17.24
N ILE A 144 36.58 11.93 18.18
CA ILE A 144 35.88 12.49 19.35
C ILE A 144 36.69 12.37 20.65
N TYR A 145 38.01 12.14 20.58
CA TYR A 145 38.90 12.06 21.75
C TYR A 145 40.11 12.98 21.62
#